data_AF-A0A521ML31-F1
#
_entry.id   AF-A0A521ML31-F1
#
_cell.length_a   1.000
_cell.length_b   1.000
_cell.length_c   1.000
_cell.angle_alpha   90.00
_cell.angle_beta   90.00
_cell.angle_gamma   90.00
#
_symmetry.space_group_name_H-M   'P 1'
#
loop_
_entity.id
_entity.type
_entity.pdbx_description
1 polymer ?
#
loop_
_entity_poly.entity_id
_entity_poly.type
_entity_poly.pdbx_seq_one_letter_code
_entity_poly.pdbx_strand_id
1 'polypeptide(L)'
;MADLRVDTDLLHELDSALKLIVNTLDSAGGMSRSTSHAVGDGDLAGVVIDFADDWEDTRDDMLEAVRNISDAVHMITDAFDTLDSELVKSLLGRHG
;
A
#
# COMPACT_ATOMS: atom_id res chain seq x y z
N MET A 1 13.23 30.64 -5.82
CA MET A 1 12.78 29.65 -4.82
C MET A 1 11.45 29.14 -5.31
N ALA A 2 11.33 27.83 -5.55
CA ALA A 2 10.03 27.27 -5.88
C ALA A 2 9.17 27.32 -4.63
N ASP A 3 7.97 27.88 -4.74
CA ASP A 3 6.97 27.86 -3.68
C ASP A 3 6.52 26.41 -3.50
N LEU A 4 6.70 25.86 -2.30
CA LEU A 4 6.30 24.48 -2.00
C LEU A 4 4.78 24.46 -1.82
N ARG A 5 4.06 23.93 -2.82
CA ARG A 5 2.63 23.65 -2.72
C ARG A 5 2.44 22.18 -2.36
N VAL A 6 1.75 21.94 -1.24
CA VAL A 6 1.32 20.61 -0.83
C VAL A 6 -0.19 20.58 -0.79
N ASP A 7 -0.75 19.56 -1.41
CA ASP A 7 -2.17 19.23 -1.40
C ASP A 7 -2.38 18.06 -0.44
N THR A 8 -2.84 18.36 0.77
CA THR A 8 -3.04 17.37 1.84
C THR A 8 -4.20 16.44 1.54
N ASP A 9 -5.22 16.91 0.82
CA ASP A 9 -6.36 16.07 0.41
C ASP A 9 -5.88 14.99 -0.57
N LEU A 10 -5.04 15.37 -1.54
CA LEU A 10 -4.43 14.42 -2.47
C LEU A 10 -3.54 13.39 -1.75
N LEU A 11 -2.84 13.78 -0.68
CA LEU A 11 -2.04 12.86 0.11
C LEU A 11 -2.91 11.84 0.86
N HIS A 12 -4.04 12.25 1.41
CA HIS A 12 -5.00 11.33 2.04
C HIS A 12 -5.66 10.37 1.03
N GLU A 13 -6.00 10.86 -0.16
CA GLU A 13 -6.51 10.01 -1.24
C GLU A 13 -5.48 8.96 -1.66
N LEU A 14 -4.22 9.37 -1.80
CA LEU A 14 -3.12 8.48 -2.16
C LEU A 14 -2.89 7.41 -1.08
N ASP A 15 -2.86 7.79 0.20
CA ASP A 15 -2.74 6.84 1.32
C ASP A 15 -3.88 5.80 1.31
N SER A 16 -5.12 6.26 1.08
CA SER A 16 -6.29 5.38 1.00
C SER A 16 -6.20 4.39 -0.18
N ALA A 17 -5.75 4.87 -1.33
CA ALA A 17 -5.57 4.05 -2.53
C ALA A 17 -4.45 3.01 -2.34
N LEU A 18 -3.32 3.39 -1.73
CA LEU A 18 -2.21 2.48 -1.44
C LEU A 18 -2.64 1.39 -0.46
N LYS A 19 -3.37 1.73 0.61
CA LYS A 19 -3.95 0.76 1.55
C LYS A 19 -4.88 -0.23 0.86
N LEU A 20 -5.70 0.22 -0.10
CA LEU A 20 -6.54 -0.67 -0.89
C LEU A 20 -5.74 -1.65 -1.74
N ILE A 21 -4.65 -1.18 -2.38
CA ILE A 21 -3.76 -2.03 -3.17
C ILE A 21 -3.09 -3.08 -2.27
N VAL A 22 -2.54 -2.68 -1.12
CA VAL A 22 -1.94 -3.60 -0.14
C VAL A 22 -2.95 -4.68 0.25
N ASN A 23 -4.16 -4.30 0.68
CA ASN A 23 -5.18 -5.25 1.10
C ASN A 23 -5.59 -6.21 -0.02
N THR A 24 -5.66 -5.72 -1.26
CA THR A 24 -6.02 -6.53 -2.43
C THR A 24 -4.93 -7.56 -2.75
N LEU A 25 -3.66 -7.13 -2.75
CA LEU A 25 -2.52 -8.01 -3.00
C LEU A 25 -2.37 -9.05 -1.88
N ASP A 26 -2.50 -8.65 -0.62
CA ASP A 26 -2.42 -9.54 0.54
C ASP A 26 -3.50 -10.64 0.48
N SER A 27 -4.73 -10.27 0.07
CA SER A 27 -5.85 -11.20 -0.10
C SER A 27 -5.73 -12.12 -1.32
N ALA A 28 -4.87 -11.81 -2.29
CA ALA A 28 -4.69 -12.61 -3.51
C ALA A 28 -3.82 -13.86 -3.30
N GLY A 29 -3.43 -14.16 -2.06
CA GLY A 29 -2.69 -15.36 -1.67
C GLY A 29 -3.52 -16.63 -1.58
N GLY A 30 -2.88 -17.78 -1.83
CA GLY A 30 -3.42 -19.11 -1.50
C GLY A 30 -4.31 -19.78 -2.53
N MET A 31 -4.74 -19.07 -3.59
CA MET A 31 -5.58 -19.64 -4.66
C MET A 31 -4.81 -20.62 -5.57
N SER A 32 -3.52 -20.39 -5.77
CA SER A 32 -2.72 -21.08 -6.79
C SER A 32 -2.30 -22.48 -6.35
N ARG A 33 -1.73 -22.64 -5.14
CA ARG A 33 -1.33 -23.96 -4.59
C ARG A 33 -2.52 -24.91 -4.39
N SER A 34 -3.66 -24.41 -3.91
CA SER A 34 -4.86 -25.23 -3.69
C SER A 34 -5.46 -25.77 -5.00
N THR A 35 -5.25 -25.07 -6.12
CA THR A 35 -5.77 -25.47 -7.43
C THR A 35 -4.93 -26.58 -8.07
N SER A 36 -3.63 -26.67 -7.80
CA SER A 36 -2.72 -27.67 -8.38
C SER A 36 -3.17 -29.12 -8.15
N HIS A 37 -3.75 -29.42 -6.99
CA HIS A 37 -4.25 -30.75 -6.64
C HIS A 37 -5.53 -31.15 -7.40
N ALA A 38 -6.23 -30.20 -8.02
CA ALA A 38 -7.49 -30.43 -8.74
C ALA A 38 -7.29 -30.72 -10.24
N VAL A 39 -6.06 -30.56 -10.75
CA VAL A 39 -5.76 -30.54 -12.19
C VAL A 39 -5.78 -31.94 -12.83
N GLY A 40 -5.57 -33.00 -12.04
CA GLY A 40 -5.70 -34.40 -12.48
C GLY A 40 -4.61 -34.91 -13.44
N ASP A 41 -3.87 -34.01 -14.09
CA ASP A 41 -2.70 -34.28 -14.93
C ASP A 41 -1.41 -33.81 -14.25
N GLY A 42 -0.35 -34.64 -14.30
CA GLY A 42 0.88 -34.41 -13.57
C GLY A 42 1.73 -33.27 -14.13
N ASP A 43 1.81 -33.14 -15.45
CA ASP A 43 2.59 -32.09 -16.11
C ASP A 43 1.91 -30.73 -15.93
N LEU A 44 0.59 -30.70 -16.09
CA LEU A 44 -0.19 -29.47 -15.85
C LEU A 44 -0.20 -29.09 -14.37
N ALA A 45 -0.21 -30.06 -13.44
CA ALA A 45 -0.05 -29.77 -12.02
C ALA A 45 1.31 -29.13 -11.71
N GLY A 46 2.39 -29.59 -12.35
CA GLY A 46 3.71 -28.98 -12.24
C GLY A 46 3.72 -27.52 -12.67
N VAL A 47 3.19 -27.22 -13.86
CA VAL A 47 3.10 -25.85 -14.38
C VAL A 47 2.26 -24.94 -13.48
N VAL A 48 1.18 -25.46 -12.89
CA VAL A 48 0.34 -24.70 -11.95
C VAL A 48 1.07 -24.42 -10.63
N ILE A 49 1.92 -25.33 -10.16
CA ILE A 49 2.76 -25.13 -8.97
C ILE A 49 3.84 -24.09 -9.26
N ASP A 50 4.54 -24.17 -10.40
CA ASP A 50 5.58 -23.20 -10.75
C ASP A 50 4.98 -21.79 -10.87
N PHE A 51 3.83 -21.67 -11.54
CA PHE A 51 3.09 -20.40 -11.58
C PHE A 51 2.66 -19.93 -10.19
N ALA A 52 2.25 -20.86 -9.31
CA ALA A 52 1.83 -20.53 -7.95
C ALA A 52 2.95 -19.89 -7.14
N ASP A 53 4.14 -20.48 -7.22
CA ASP A 53 5.32 -20.04 -6.49
C ASP A 53 5.86 -18.72 -7.10
N ASP A 54 5.97 -18.61 -8.43
CA ASP A 54 6.38 -17.37 -9.10
C ASP A 54 5.42 -16.19 -8.81
N TRP A 55 4.12 -16.47 -8.73
CA TRP A 55 3.11 -15.48 -8.36
C TRP A 55 3.27 -15.03 -6.91
N GLU A 56 3.55 -15.95 -5.99
CA GLU A 56 3.75 -15.64 -4.57
C GLU A 56 4.96 -14.71 -4.39
N ASP A 57 6.09 -15.05 -5.00
CA ASP A 57 7.30 -14.22 -4.97
C ASP A 57 7.04 -12.83 -5.58
N THR A 58 6.44 -12.78 -6.77
CA THR A 58 6.12 -11.51 -7.46
C THR A 58 5.16 -10.65 -6.63
N ARG A 59 4.16 -11.25 -6.00
CA ARG A 59 3.18 -10.56 -5.16
C ARG A 59 3.84 -10.00 -3.90
N ASP A 60 4.75 -10.74 -3.29
CA ASP A 60 5.46 -10.31 -2.08
C ASP A 60 6.37 -9.11 -2.39
N ASP A 61 7.06 -9.12 -3.53
CA ASP A 61 7.84 -7.97 -4.03
C ASP A 61 6.95 -6.73 -4.25
N MET A 62 5.76 -6.91 -4.84
CA MET A 62 4.79 -5.83 -5.02
C MET A 62 4.28 -5.29 -3.68
N LEU A 63 3.99 -6.16 -2.72
CA LEU A 63 3.55 -5.78 -1.38
C LEU A 63 4.62 -4.95 -0.66
N GLU A 64 5.89 -5.36 -0.73
CA GLU A 64 7.00 -4.61 -0.14
C GLU A 64 7.12 -3.22 -0.77
N ALA A 65 7.11 -3.14 -2.11
CA ALA A 65 7.20 -1.86 -2.82
C ALA A 65 6.05 -0.90 -2.46
N VAL A 66 4.81 -1.40 -2.42
CA VAL A 66 3.63 -0.57 -2.09
C VAL A 66 3.64 -0.14 -0.63
N ARG A 67 4.04 -1.02 0.31
CA ARG A 67 4.18 -0.66 1.73
C ARG A 67 5.21 0.45 1.94
N ASN A 68 6.37 0.35 1.29
CA ASN A 68 7.39 1.39 1.37
C ASN A 68 6.90 2.76 0.88
N ILE A 69 6.09 2.79 -0.19
CA ILE A 69 5.50 4.03 -0.69
C ILE A 69 4.41 4.53 0.28
N SER A 70 3.56 3.63 0.78
CA SER A 70 2.49 3.97 1.74
C SER A 70 3.06 4.59 3.01
N ASP A 71 4.13 4.02 3.56
CA ASP A 71 4.80 4.52 4.76
C ASP A 71 5.37 5.92 4.51
N ALA A 72 6.00 6.14 3.36
CA ALA A 72 6.51 7.46 2.98
C ALA A 72 5.40 8.51 2.86
N VAL A 73 4.28 8.18 2.21
CA VAL A 73 3.13 9.06 2.07
C VAL A 73 2.52 9.36 3.44
N HIS A 74 2.30 8.35 4.27
CA HIS A 74 1.75 8.52 5.62
C HIS A 74 2.62 9.42 6.49
N MET A 75 3.95 9.24 6.48
CA MET A 75 4.87 10.13 7.21
C MET A 75 4.79 11.58 6.74
N ILE A 76 4.64 11.82 5.44
CA ILE A 76 4.49 13.17 4.89
C ILE A 76 3.15 13.78 5.34
N THR A 77 2.06 13.05 5.19
CA THR A 77 0.72 13.49 5.61
C THR A 77 0.69 13.84 7.10
N ASP A 78 1.18 12.96 7.96
CA ASP A 78 1.20 13.15 9.42
C ASP A 78 2.02 14.38 9.83
N ALA A 79 3.12 14.66 9.12
CA ALA A 79 3.93 15.85 9.36
C ALA A 79 3.14 17.13 9.03
N PHE A 80 2.41 17.16 7.92
CA PHE A 80 1.57 18.31 7.55
C PHE A 80 0.38 18.49 8.51
N ASP A 81 -0.29 17.41 8.91
CA ASP A 81 -1.40 17.47 9.88
C ASP A 81 -0.95 17.97 11.26
N THR A 82 0.26 17.55 11.68
CA THR A 82 0.86 18.02 12.93
C THR A 82 1.17 19.51 12.86
N LEU A 83 1.80 19.96 11.76
CA LEU A 83 2.10 21.38 11.54
C LEU A 83 0.84 22.23 11.51
N ASP A 84 -0.21 21.80 10.81
CA ASP A 84 -1.48 22.53 10.73
C ASP A 84 -2.16 22.60 12.11
N SER A 85 -2.17 21.48 12.85
CA SER A 85 -2.69 21.44 14.22
C SER A 85 -1.96 22.38 15.18
N GLU A 86 -0.63 22.49 15.07
CA GLU A 86 0.17 23.43 15.86
C GLU A 86 -0.10 24.89 15.50
N LEU A 87 -0.23 25.20 14.20
CA LEU A 87 -0.59 26.53 13.71
C LEU A 87 -1.97 26.96 14.20
N VAL A 88 -2.97 26.08 14.09
CA VAL A 88 -4.33 26.33 14.60
C VAL A 88 -4.29 26.61 16.10
N LYS A 89 -3.58 25.81 16.89
CA LYS A 89 -3.42 26.04 18.34
C LYS A 89 -2.76 27.38 18.64
N SER A 90 -1.71 27.75 17.90
CA SER A 90 -1.02 29.04 18.06
C SER A 90 -1.93 30.22 17.75
N LEU A 91 -2.72 30.15 16.67
CA LEU A 91 -3.64 31.20 16.27
C LEU A 91 -4.81 31.36 17.24
N LEU A 92 -5.39 30.24 17.70
CA LEU A 92 -6.50 30.26 18.66
C LEU A 92 -6.03 30.62 20.07
N GLY A 93 -4.82 30.22 20.47
CA GLY A 93 -4.23 30.55 21.77
C GLY A 93 -3.79 32.01 21.93
N ARG A 94 -3.63 32.76 20.82
CA ARG A 94 -3.25 34.18 20.82
C ARG A 94 -4.46 35.14 20.95
N HIS A 95 -5.68 34.61 21.02
CA HIS A 95 -6.91 35.39 21.22
C HIS A 95 -7.55 35.20 22.61
N GLY A 96 -6.80 34.70 23.60
CA GLY A 96 -7.18 34.66 25.01
C GLY A 96 -6.63 35.81 25.83
#